data_AF-A0A834MLH9-F1
#
_entry.id   AF-A0A834MLH9-F1
#
_cell.length_a   1.000
_cell.length_b   1.000
_cell.length_c   1.000
_cell.angle_alpha   90.00
_cell.angle_beta   90.00
_cell.angle_gamma   90.00
#
_symmetry.space_group_name_H-M   'P 1'
#
loop_
_entity.id
_entity.type
_entity.pdbx_description
1 polymer ?
#
loop_
_entity_poly.entity_id
_entity_poly.type
_entity_poly.pdbx_seq_one_letter_code
_entity_poly.pdbx_strand_id
1 'polypeptide(L)'
;MALYAWGANSSGQLGLGHQSDSELKPQKVDLKGTDLKPEEIISIAGGGNHTLILDTNGLVYCCGGNSKEFKVVQISCGWDFSAAVCECGKQFVWGNNQYTQLGLSKSITCTGIPSRLQVSLKLASGFKQVSCGLRHSAMITKDGELLVAGTGSKGQLGSRFK
;
A
#
# COMPACT_ATOMS: atom_id res chain seq x y z
N MET A 1 21.75 8.07 22.30
CA MET A 1 21.59 6.63 21.99
C MET A 1 21.83 6.44 20.49
N ALA A 2 22.09 5.24 19.98
CA ALA A 2 22.31 5.02 18.54
C ALA A 2 21.80 3.63 18.12
N LEU A 3 21.22 3.55 16.92
CA LEU A 3 20.76 2.32 16.31
C LEU A 3 21.86 1.74 15.41
N TYR A 4 22.18 0.46 15.60
CA TYR A 4 23.12 -0.28 14.75
C TYR A 4 22.44 -1.52 14.17
N ALA A 5 22.80 -1.88 12.94
CA ALA A 5 22.28 -3.05 12.25
C ALA A 5 23.40 -3.77 11.48
N TRP A 6 23.31 -5.11 11.41
CA TRP A 6 24.20 -5.99 10.64
C TRP A 6 23.50 -7.31 10.32
N GLY A 7 24.10 -8.13 9.45
CA GLY A 7 23.53 -9.39 8.98
C GLY A 7 22.96 -9.31 7.57
N ALA A 8 22.00 -10.16 7.23
CA ALA A 8 21.41 -10.19 5.90
C ALA A 8 20.69 -8.88 5.55
N ASN A 9 20.92 -8.34 4.35
CA ASN A 9 20.36 -7.06 3.92
C ASN A 9 19.77 -7.08 2.49
N SER A 10 19.50 -8.27 1.95
CA SER A 10 19.06 -8.45 0.57
C SER A 10 17.70 -7.80 0.27
N SER A 11 16.90 -7.52 1.30
CA SER A 11 15.63 -6.80 1.21
C SER A 11 15.72 -5.36 1.74
N GLY A 12 16.88 -4.91 2.23
CA GLY A 12 17.03 -3.62 2.92
C GLY A 12 16.56 -3.66 4.38
N GLN A 13 16.45 -4.84 4.99
CA GLN A 13 15.92 -5.03 6.35
C GLN A 13 16.80 -4.46 7.47
N LEU A 14 18.03 -4.05 7.14
CA LEU A 14 18.89 -3.33 8.09
C LEU A 14 18.58 -1.83 8.14
N GLY A 15 17.83 -1.29 7.17
CA GLY A 15 17.49 0.14 7.13
C GLY A 15 18.68 1.07 6.83
N LEU A 16 19.77 0.55 6.24
CA LEU A 16 21.01 1.29 6.00
C LEU A 16 20.98 2.20 4.75
N GLY A 17 19.81 2.40 4.14
CA GLY A 17 19.65 3.18 2.90
C GLY A 17 20.15 2.49 1.63
N HIS A 18 20.58 1.23 1.71
CA HIS A 18 21.01 0.43 0.56
C HIS A 18 20.69 -1.07 0.78
N GLN A 19 20.84 -1.86 -0.29
CA GLN A 19 20.68 -3.32 -0.28
C GLN A 19 22.02 -4.00 -0.58
N SER A 20 22.27 -5.12 0.09
CA SER A 20 23.49 -5.93 -0.01
C SER A 20 23.19 -7.36 0.42
N ASP A 21 24.00 -8.35 0.06
CA ASP A 21 23.76 -9.73 0.52
C ASP A 21 23.82 -9.80 2.05
N SER A 22 24.86 -9.23 2.65
CA SER A 22 24.99 -9.11 4.10
C SER A 22 25.99 -8.04 4.51
N GLU A 23 25.78 -7.49 5.71
CA GLU A 23 26.71 -6.63 6.41
C GLU A 23 27.39 -7.38 7.55
N LEU A 24 28.71 -7.52 7.48
CA LEU A 24 29.48 -8.33 8.43
C LEU A 24 29.83 -7.59 9.72
N LYS A 25 29.67 -6.27 9.75
CA LYS A 25 30.00 -5.42 10.90
C LYS A 25 28.79 -4.56 11.27
N PRO A 26 28.57 -4.28 12.56
CA PRO A 26 27.57 -3.32 12.99
C PRO A 26 27.76 -1.97 12.30
N GLN A 27 26.76 -1.58 11.50
CA GLN A 27 26.73 -0.26 10.87
C GLN A 27 25.71 0.62 11.57
N LYS A 28 26.04 1.90 11.74
CA LYS A 28 25.12 2.88 12.30
C LYS A 28 24.02 3.17 11.29
N VAL A 29 22.76 3.04 11.72
CA VAL A 29 21.60 3.39 10.90
C VAL A 29 21.44 4.91 10.87
N ASP A 30 21.36 5.51 9.68
CA ASP A 30 21.10 6.94 9.52
C ASP A 30 19.59 7.21 9.58
N LEU A 31 19.17 8.00 10.56
CA LEU A 31 17.78 8.36 10.82
C LEU A 31 17.45 9.80 10.43
N LYS A 32 18.37 10.55 9.80
CA LYS A 32 18.20 11.98 9.47
C LYS A 32 17.05 12.29 8.51
N GLY A 33 16.41 11.29 7.91
CA GLY A 33 15.23 11.42 7.06
C GLY A 33 13.95 10.83 7.65
N THR A 34 13.95 10.47 8.94
CA THR A 34 12.80 9.85 9.62
C THR A 34 12.44 10.63 10.88
N ASP A 35 11.18 10.54 11.30
CA ASP A 35 10.76 11.07 12.61
C ASP A 35 11.27 10.22 13.80
N LEU A 36 11.84 9.04 13.52
CA LEU A 36 12.36 8.13 14.53
C LEU A 36 13.63 8.69 15.19
N LYS A 37 13.61 8.80 16.52
CA LYS A 37 14.79 9.15 17.32
C LYS A 37 15.37 7.93 18.02
N PRO A 38 16.70 7.73 18.04
CA PRO A 38 17.32 6.56 18.69
C PRO A 38 16.95 6.40 20.16
N GLU A 39 16.81 7.50 20.90
CA GLU A 39 16.45 7.52 22.32
C GLU A 39 14.97 7.20 22.59
N GLU A 40 14.12 7.23 21.58
CA GLU A 40 12.69 6.91 21.69
C GLU A 40 12.42 5.43 21.36
N ILE A 41 13.41 4.67 20.86
CA ILE A 41 13.23 3.24 20.52
C ILE A 41 13.07 2.40 21.78
N ILE A 42 11.94 1.70 21.90
CA ILE A 42 11.65 0.81 23.03
C ILE A 42 11.59 -0.68 22.65
N SER A 43 11.35 -1.02 21.39
CA SER A 43 11.35 -2.40 20.92
C SER A 43 11.72 -2.52 19.44
N ILE A 44 12.42 -3.61 19.10
CA ILE A 44 12.80 -3.95 17.73
C ILE A 44 12.46 -5.43 17.52
N ALA A 45 11.80 -5.75 16.40
CA ALA A 45 11.49 -7.12 16.01
C ALA A 45 11.95 -7.37 14.57
N GLY A 46 12.74 -8.43 14.38
CA GLY A 46 13.14 -8.92 13.05
C GLY A 46 12.18 -9.99 12.54
N GLY A 47 11.67 -9.82 11.32
CA GLY A 47 11.02 -10.85 10.53
C GLY A 47 11.99 -11.48 9.53
N GLY A 48 11.49 -12.38 8.67
CA GLY A 48 12.34 -13.08 7.69
C GLY A 48 13.12 -12.14 6.76
N ASN A 49 12.51 -11.04 6.33
CA ASN A 49 13.12 -10.06 5.43
C ASN A 49 12.77 -8.60 5.75
N HIS A 50 12.30 -8.30 6.97
CA HIS A 50 11.93 -6.96 7.39
C HIS A 50 12.21 -6.75 8.87
N THR A 51 12.28 -5.51 9.30
CA THR A 51 12.46 -5.12 10.71
C THR A 51 11.35 -4.14 11.09
N LEU A 52 10.78 -4.30 12.27
CA LEU A 52 9.84 -3.36 12.89
C LEU A 52 10.49 -2.72 14.09
N ILE A 53 10.27 -1.41 14.27
CA ILE A 53 10.78 -0.62 15.38
C ILE A 53 9.60 0.11 16.01
N LEU A 54 9.43 -0.03 17.33
CA LEU A 54 8.40 0.65 18.12
C LEU A 54 9.06 1.74 18.98
N ASP A 55 8.50 2.94 18.95
CA ASP A 55 8.95 4.06 19.79
C ASP A 55 8.08 4.29 21.04
N THR A 56 8.52 5.17 21.93
CA THR A 56 7.82 5.58 23.16
C THR A 56 6.46 6.24 22.91
N ASN A 57 6.21 6.76 21.71
CA ASN A 57 4.96 7.40 21.32
C ASN A 57 3.95 6.39 20.73
N GLY A 58 4.36 5.13 20.57
CA GLY A 58 3.55 4.07 19.97
C GLY A 58 3.60 4.04 18.44
N LEU A 59 4.51 4.77 17.80
CA LEU A 59 4.71 4.70 16.35
C LEU A 59 5.52 3.46 15.98
N VAL A 60 5.14 2.82 14.88
CA VAL A 60 5.82 1.65 14.33
C VAL A 60 6.48 2.02 13.01
N TYR A 61 7.80 1.89 12.96
CA TYR A 61 8.61 2.07 11.76
C TYR A 61 8.96 0.71 11.17
N CYS A 62 9.15 0.64 9.85
CA CYS A 62 9.51 -0.59 9.17
C CYS A 62 10.57 -0.36 8.10
N CYS A 63 11.60 -1.22 8.07
CA CYS A 63 12.54 -1.34 6.97
C CYS A 63 12.56 -2.78 6.40
N GLY A 64 13.04 -2.95 5.17
CA GLY A 64 13.07 -4.26 4.49
C GLY A 64 11.85 -4.56 3.62
N GLY A 65 11.51 -5.84 3.49
CA GLY A 65 10.45 -6.35 2.60
C GLY A 65 9.04 -5.78 2.86
N ASN A 66 8.83 -5.16 4.03
CA ASN A 66 7.59 -4.46 4.39
C ASN A 66 7.70 -2.92 4.39
N SER A 67 8.86 -2.34 4.04
CA SER A 67 9.10 -0.88 4.07
C SER A 67 8.48 -0.09 2.92
N LYS A 68 7.44 -0.64 2.28
CA LYS A 68 6.80 0.07 1.17
C LYS A 68 5.94 1.18 1.74
N GLU A 69 6.54 2.34 1.98
CA GLU A 69 5.80 3.59 1.99
C GLU A 69 5.00 3.66 0.69
N PHE A 70 3.68 3.65 0.85
CA PHE A 70 2.77 3.80 -0.27
C PHE A 70 2.64 5.28 -0.55
N LYS A 71 3.57 5.85 -1.33
CA LYS A 71 3.44 7.23 -1.83
C LYS A 71 2.17 7.33 -2.67
N VAL A 72 1.11 7.87 -2.06
CA VAL A 72 -0.18 8.11 -2.70
C VAL A 72 0.00 9.26 -3.69
N VAL A 73 -0.33 9.02 -4.95
CA VAL A 73 -0.23 10.01 -6.03
C VAL A 73 -1.61 10.45 -6.52
N GLN A 74 -2.66 9.71 -6.18
CA GLN A 74 -4.04 10.07 -6.49
C GLN A 74 -4.99 9.53 -5.43
N ILE A 75 -6.02 10.31 -5.09
CA ILE A 75 -7.18 9.88 -4.31
C ILE A 75 -8.47 10.16 -5.09
N SER A 76 -9.52 9.40 -4.78
CA SER A 76 -10.87 9.65 -5.29
C SER A 76 -11.90 9.17 -4.26
N CYS A 77 -12.98 9.92 -4.11
CA CYS A 77 -14.07 9.60 -3.18
C CYS A 77 -15.38 9.44 -3.94
N GLY A 78 -16.12 8.39 -3.63
CA GLY A 78 -17.51 8.21 -4.04
C GLY A 78 -18.46 8.65 -2.92
N TRP A 79 -19.69 8.13 -2.93
CA TRP A 79 -20.69 8.49 -1.91
C TRP A 79 -20.30 8.09 -0.49
N ASP A 80 -19.94 6.83 -0.32
CA ASP A 80 -19.64 6.20 0.97
C ASP A 80 -18.42 5.27 0.87
N PHE A 81 -17.54 5.57 -0.09
CA PHE A 81 -16.30 4.85 -0.29
C PHE A 81 -15.19 5.74 -0.83
N SER A 82 -13.96 5.26 -0.73
CA SER A 82 -12.76 5.98 -1.13
C SER A 82 -11.77 5.04 -1.78
N ALA A 83 -10.92 5.61 -2.62
CA ALA A 83 -9.84 4.92 -3.28
C ALA A 83 -8.58 5.79 -3.30
N ALA A 84 -7.42 5.15 -3.27
CA ALA A 84 -6.12 5.78 -3.41
C ALA A 84 -5.23 4.94 -4.34
N VAL A 85 -4.50 5.60 -5.24
CA VAL A 85 -3.49 5.00 -6.11
C VAL A 85 -2.11 5.49 -5.69
N CYS A 86 -1.18 4.55 -5.58
CA CYS A 86 0.20 4.83 -5.21
C CYS A 86 1.09 4.86 -6.44
N GLU A 87 2.23 5.57 -6.37
CA GLU A 87 3.22 5.67 -7.47
C GLU A 87 3.67 4.29 -7.98
N CYS A 88 3.82 3.33 -7.06
CA CYS A 88 4.17 1.94 -7.40
C CYS A 88 3.07 1.19 -8.18
N GLY A 89 1.88 1.76 -8.36
CA GLY A 89 0.75 1.16 -9.07
C GLY A 89 -0.16 0.29 -8.21
N LYS A 90 0.03 0.28 -6.89
CA LYS A 90 -0.92 -0.34 -5.98
C LYS A 90 -2.12 0.59 -5.78
N GLN A 91 -3.30 0.00 -5.68
CA GLN A 91 -4.52 0.72 -5.34
C GLN A 91 -5.08 0.20 -4.03
N PHE A 92 -5.57 1.12 -3.20
CA PHE A 92 -6.25 0.86 -1.94
C PHE A 92 -7.67 1.38 -2.02
N VAL A 93 -8.59 0.68 -1.38
CA VAL A 93 -10.02 0.99 -1.35
C VAL A 93 -10.58 0.77 0.05
N TRP A 94 -11.51 1.61 0.49
CA TRP A 94 -12.20 1.46 1.77
C TRP A 94 -13.60 2.10 1.74
N GLY A 95 -14.45 1.73 2.69
CA GLY A 95 -15.85 2.13 2.79
C GLY A 95 -16.84 1.04 2.35
N ASN A 96 -17.97 1.45 1.78
CA ASN A 96 -19.07 0.58 1.38
C ASN A 96 -18.73 -0.24 0.11
N ASN A 97 -19.10 -1.52 0.10
CA ASN A 97 -18.97 -2.42 -1.05
C ASN A 97 -20.26 -3.20 -1.37
N GLN A 98 -21.42 -2.77 -0.88
CA GLN A 98 -22.71 -3.44 -1.13
C GLN A 98 -23.10 -3.49 -2.62
N TYR A 99 -22.58 -2.55 -3.42
CA TYR A 99 -22.73 -2.54 -4.87
C TYR A 99 -21.46 -3.01 -5.58
N THR A 100 -20.52 -3.63 -4.87
CA THR A 100 -19.17 -4.00 -5.37
C THR A 100 -18.34 -2.82 -5.88
N GLN A 101 -18.64 -1.60 -5.42
CA GLN A 101 -18.00 -0.37 -5.91
C GLN A 101 -16.51 -0.24 -5.55
N LEU A 102 -16.01 -1.03 -4.59
CA LEU A 102 -14.58 -1.13 -4.28
C LEU A 102 -13.82 -2.05 -5.26
N GLY A 103 -14.52 -2.83 -6.09
CA GLY A 103 -13.92 -3.88 -6.91
C GLY A 103 -13.48 -5.14 -6.13
N LEU A 104 -13.86 -5.25 -4.85
CA LEU A 104 -13.62 -6.43 -4.02
C LEU A 104 -14.70 -7.50 -4.21
N SER A 105 -14.43 -8.72 -3.72
CA SER A 105 -15.39 -9.83 -3.72
C SER A 105 -16.75 -9.43 -3.15
N LYS A 106 -17.83 -10.00 -3.71
CA LYS A 106 -19.21 -9.82 -3.22
C LYS A 106 -19.41 -10.26 -1.76
N SER A 107 -18.55 -11.13 -1.25
CA SER A 107 -18.57 -11.55 0.15
C SER A 107 -18.13 -10.45 1.12
N ILE A 108 -17.45 -9.41 0.63
CA ILE A 108 -17.00 -8.26 1.42
C ILE A 108 -18.02 -7.14 1.22
N THR A 109 -18.79 -6.82 2.25
CA THR A 109 -19.84 -5.78 2.17
C THR A 109 -19.34 -4.37 2.49
N CYS A 110 -18.26 -4.24 3.26
CA CYS A 110 -17.55 -2.99 3.53
C CYS A 110 -16.14 -3.28 4.08
N THR A 111 -15.26 -2.27 4.07
CA THR A 111 -13.99 -2.30 4.81
C THR A 111 -13.80 -0.95 5.53
N GLY A 112 -13.45 -0.97 6.82
CA GLY A 112 -13.19 0.25 7.59
C GLY A 112 -11.75 0.79 7.43
N ILE A 113 -10.88 0.02 6.80
CA ILE A 113 -9.46 0.33 6.61
C ILE A 113 -9.06 0.24 5.13
N PRO A 114 -8.07 1.04 4.68
CA PRO A 114 -7.52 0.94 3.33
C PRO A 114 -7.07 -0.48 3.00
N SER A 115 -7.82 -1.14 2.14
CA SER A 115 -7.60 -2.53 1.74
C SER A 115 -7.01 -2.55 0.33
N ARG A 116 -5.94 -3.31 0.12
CA ARG A 116 -5.28 -3.37 -1.18
C ARG A 116 -6.20 -4.07 -2.18
N LEU A 117 -6.54 -3.38 -3.27
CA LEU A 117 -7.22 -3.99 -4.40
C LEU A 117 -6.23 -4.89 -5.14
N GLN A 118 -6.58 -6.16 -5.25
CA GLN A 118 -5.82 -7.16 -6.01
C GLN A 118 -6.63 -7.59 -7.22
N VAL A 119 -6.03 -7.49 -8.40
CA VAL A 119 -6.53 -8.07 -9.64
C VAL A 119 -5.52 -9.09 -10.13
N SER A 120 -5.98 -10.08 -10.89
CA SER A 120 -5.06 -11.06 -11.49
C SER A 120 -4.04 -10.34 -12.36
N LEU A 121 -2.78 -10.78 -12.34
CA LEU A 121 -1.73 -10.27 -13.24
C LEU A 121 -2.07 -10.48 -14.73
N LYS A 122 -3.01 -11.38 -15.04
CA LYS A 122 -3.57 -11.53 -16.40
C LYS A 122 -4.45 -10.35 -16.82
N LEU A 123 -5.04 -9.65 -15.86
CA LEU A 123 -5.90 -8.47 -16.10
C LEU A 123 -5.13 -7.16 -16.01
N ALA A 124 -4.19 -7.03 -15.07
CA ALA A 124 -3.41 -5.80 -14.91
C ALA A 124 -2.11 -5.99 -14.14
N SER A 125 -1.05 -5.29 -14.56
CA SER A 125 0.22 -5.15 -13.84
C SER A 125 0.15 -4.16 -12.67
N GLY A 126 -0.84 -3.26 -12.68
CA GLY A 126 -1.11 -2.29 -11.63
C GLY A 126 -2.08 -1.21 -12.08
N PHE A 127 -2.31 -0.20 -11.24
CA PHE A 127 -3.23 0.89 -11.48
C PHE A 127 -2.49 2.21 -11.73
N LYS A 128 -3.03 3.00 -12.65
CA LYS A 128 -2.52 4.33 -13.02
C LYS A 128 -3.46 5.42 -12.54
N GLN A 129 -4.77 5.21 -12.67
CA GLN A 129 -5.78 6.22 -12.33
C GLN A 129 -7.03 5.58 -11.75
N VAL A 130 -7.70 6.30 -10.83
CA VAL A 130 -9.02 5.95 -10.31
C VAL A 130 -9.96 7.15 -10.36
N SER A 131 -11.24 6.88 -10.61
CA SER A 131 -12.35 7.83 -10.45
C SER A 131 -13.52 7.12 -9.78
N CYS A 132 -14.13 7.76 -8.79
CA CYS A 132 -15.23 7.22 -8.00
C CYS A 132 -16.50 8.03 -8.28
N GLY A 133 -17.54 7.37 -8.76
CA GLY A 133 -18.89 7.92 -8.83
C GLY A 133 -19.71 7.56 -7.59
N LEU A 134 -21.04 7.75 -7.68
CA LEU A 134 -21.94 7.53 -6.54
C LEU A 134 -21.87 6.09 -5.98
N ARG A 135 -21.97 5.07 -6.85
CA ARG A 135 -21.98 3.64 -6.50
C ARG A 135 -21.18 2.79 -7.50
N HIS A 136 -20.18 3.40 -8.15
CA HIS A 136 -19.30 2.75 -9.09
C HIS A 136 -17.92 3.40 -9.08
N SER A 137 -16.90 2.67 -9.50
CA SER A 137 -15.55 3.16 -9.72
C SER A 137 -15.06 2.75 -11.10
N ALA A 138 -14.28 3.63 -11.73
CA ALA A 138 -13.57 3.39 -12.97
C ALA A 138 -12.07 3.50 -12.69
N MET A 139 -11.30 2.55 -13.20
CA MET A 139 -9.87 2.42 -12.95
C MET A 139 -9.16 2.22 -14.28
N ILE A 140 -8.08 2.97 -14.50
CA ILE A 140 -7.17 2.77 -15.63
C ILE A 140 -5.96 2.01 -15.12
N THR A 141 -5.65 0.88 -15.75
CA THR A 141 -4.47 0.08 -15.41
C THR A 141 -3.20 0.71 -15.97
N LYS A 142 -2.03 0.27 -15.49
CA LYS A 142 -0.74 0.66 -16.08
C LYS A 142 -0.59 0.16 -17.53
N ASP A 143 -1.34 -0.88 -17.90
CA ASP A 143 -1.34 -1.47 -19.24
C ASP A 143 -2.34 -0.75 -20.19
N GLY A 144 -3.07 0.25 -19.71
CA GLY A 144 -4.01 1.04 -20.51
C GLY A 144 -5.45 0.52 -20.55
N GLU A 145 -5.74 -0.56 -19.81
CA GLU A 145 -7.07 -1.17 -19.73
C GLU A 145 -8.01 -0.37 -18.82
N LEU A 146 -9.28 -0.29 -19.19
CA LEU A 146 -10.34 0.28 -18.35
C LEU A 146 -11.07 -0.83 -17.59
N LEU A 147 -11.00 -0.77 -16.26
CA LEU A 147 -11.77 -1.63 -15.37
C LEU A 147 -12.86 -0.82 -14.68
N VAL A 148 -14.06 -1.37 -14.59
CA VAL A 148 -15.20 -0.72 -13.93
C VAL A 148 -15.83 -1.67 -12.92
N ALA A 149 -16.13 -1.17 -11.73
CA ALA A 149 -16.78 -1.91 -10.65
C ALA A 149 -17.94 -1.11 -10.07
N GLY A 150 -18.99 -1.77 -9.58
CA GLY A 150 -20.16 -1.09 -9.03
C GLY A 150 -21.50 -1.61 -9.54
N THR A 151 -22.55 -0.83 -9.29
CA THR A 151 -23.87 -1.10 -9.89
C THR A 151 -23.94 -0.61 -11.33
N GLY A 152 -24.53 -1.42 -12.22
CA GLY A 152 -24.86 -1.08 -13.61
C GLY A 152 -26.33 -0.76 -13.85
N SER A 153 -27.10 -0.52 -12.79
CA SER A 153 -28.56 -0.31 -12.85
C SER A 153 -29.02 0.88 -13.70
N LYS A 154 -28.12 1.80 -14.05
CA LYS A 154 -28.33 2.98 -14.90
C LYS A 154 -27.44 2.99 -16.15
N GLY A 155 -26.79 1.87 -16.48
CA GLY A 155 -25.85 1.79 -17.60
C GLY A 155 -24.47 2.39 -17.33
N GLN A 156 -24.20 2.86 -16.10
CA GLN A 156 -22.97 3.56 -15.71
C GLN A 156 -21.70 2.69 -15.76
N LEU A 157 -21.82 1.38 -15.95
CA LEU A 157 -20.67 0.49 -16.15
C LEU A 157 -20.20 0.43 -17.61
N GLY A 158 -20.93 1.03 -18.55
CA GLY A 158 -20.53 1.06 -19.96
C GLY A 158 -20.55 -0.28 -20.68
N SER A 159 -20.99 -1.38 -20.05
CA SER A 159 -21.02 -2.73 -20.62
C SER A 159 -22.06 -2.95 -21.75
N ARG A 160 -22.68 -1.87 -22.25
CA ARG A 160 -23.71 -1.90 -23.31
C ARG A 160 -23.39 -1.05 -24.54
N PHE A 161 -22.13 -0.71 -24.79
CA PHE A 161 -21.73 -0.25 -26.11
C PHE A 161 -21.16 -1.45 -26.88
N LYS A 162 -22.05 -2.11 -27.64
CA LYS A 162 -21.68 -2.99 -28.76
C LYS A 162 -21.74 -2.18 -30.03
#